data_AF-A0A455U5N7-F1
#
_entry.id   AF-A0A455U5N7-F1
#
_cell.length_a   1.000
_cell.length_b   1.000
_cell.length_c   1.000
_cell.angle_alpha   90.00
_cell.angle_beta   90.00
_cell.angle_gamma   90.00
#
_symmetry.space_group_name_H-M   'P 1'
#
loop_
_entity.id
_entity.type
_entity.pdbx_description
1 polymer ?
#
loop_
_entity_poly.entity_id
_entity_poly.type
_entity_poly.pdbx_seq_one_letter_code
_entity_poly.pdbx_strand_id
1 'polypeptide(L)'
;MQCALYDGNTEDAKLNGIEYIISEELFEQLPEEEKQFWHPHNGEILSGQLVAPNLPVAAEHELMKSKINSYGKTWHTWDTAHGAQSEGGEASLPLSHLWHGHSIVIVKRIQT
;
A
#
# COMPACT_ATOMS: atom_id res chain seq x y z
N MET A 1 -0.48 -11.52 -3.37
CA MET A 1 0.86 -10.89 -3.47
C MET A 1 1.12 -10.14 -2.18
N GLN A 2 2.34 -10.14 -1.67
CA GLN A 2 2.72 -9.38 -0.48
C GLN A 2 3.71 -8.29 -0.87
N CYS A 3 3.62 -7.13 -0.21
CA CYS A 3 4.47 -5.98 -0.46
C CYS A 3 5.03 -5.45 0.85
N ALA A 4 6.30 -5.05 0.83
CA ALA A 4 6.86 -4.19 1.86
C ALA A 4 6.46 -2.74 1.55
N LEU A 5 6.12 -1.99 2.59
CA LEU A 5 5.78 -0.57 2.50
C LEU A 5 6.91 0.26 3.09
N TYR A 6 7.35 1.26 2.34
CA TYR A 6 8.37 2.22 2.77
C TYR A 6 7.79 3.62 2.81
N ASP A 7 8.34 4.49 3.65
CA ASP A 7 7.90 5.88 3.82
C ASP A 7 8.44 6.86 2.76
N GLY A 8 9.17 6.35 1.77
CA GLY A 8 9.74 7.12 0.67
C GLY A 8 10.30 6.21 -0.43
N ASN A 9 10.81 6.81 -1.50
CA ASN A 9 11.36 6.12 -2.69
C ASN A 9 12.86 6.32 -2.92
N THR A 10 13.58 6.73 -1.89
CA THR A 10 15.04 6.88 -1.89
C THR A 10 15.70 5.69 -1.21
N GLU A 11 17.04 5.62 -1.26
CA GLU A 11 17.81 4.59 -0.55
C GLU A 11 17.70 4.70 0.98
N ASP A 12 17.38 5.89 1.49
CA ASP A 12 17.18 6.17 2.92
C ASP A 12 15.76 5.83 3.41
N ALA A 13 14.88 5.36 2.52
CA ALA A 13 13.51 5.03 2.86
C ALA A 13 13.46 3.90 3.90
N LYS A 14 12.63 4.10 4.92
CA LYS A 14 12.48 3.15 6.01
C LYS A 14 11.30 2.25 5.73
N LEU A 15 11.49 0.95 5.94
CA LEU A 15 10.38 0.01 6.03
C LEU A 15 9.43 0.52 7.12
N ASN A 16 8.13 0.52 6.84
CA ASN A 16 7.09 1.00 7.75
C ASN A 16 6.03 -0.09 7.96
N GLY A 17 5.75 -0.90 6.94
CA GLY A 17 4.67 -1.87 7.02
C GLY A 17 4.66 -2.92 5.92
N ILE A 18 3.53 -3.60 5.82
CA ILE A 18 3.24 -4.60 4.81
C ILE A 18 1.86 -4.37 4.21
N GLU A 19 1.73 -4.74 2.94
CA GLU A 19 0.44 -4.82 2.25
C GLU A 19 0.25 -6.20 1.66
N TYR A 20 -0.96 -6.74 1.83
CA TYR A 20 -1.43 -7.88 1.08
C TYR A 20 -2.35 -7.43 -0.04
N ILE A 21 -2.15 -8.03 -1.22
CA ILE A 21 -2.97 -7.80 -2.41
C ILE A 21 -3.60 -9.09 -2.87
N ILE A 22 -4.93 -9.07 -2.99
CA ILE A 22 -5.75 -10.19 -3.43
C ILE A 22 -6.56 -9.83 -4.68
N SER A 23 -7.01 -10.84 -5.43
CA SER A 23 -7.94 -10.66 -6.55
C SER A 23 -9.33 -10.31 -6.05
N GLU A 24 -10.14 -9.70 -6.91
CA GLU A 24 -11.58 -9.53 -6.72
C GLU A 24 -12.28 -10.84 -6.36
N GLU A 25 -11.99 -11.93 -7.06
CA GLU A 25 -12.56 -13.27 -6.77
C GLU A 25 -12.31 -13.72 -5.32
N LEU A 26 -11.11 -13.47 -4.78
CA LEU A 26 -10.79 -13.82 -3.40
C LEU A 26 -11.43 -12.82 -2.42
N PHE A 27 -11.48 -11.54 -2.78
CA PHE A 27 -12.13 -10.50 -1.97
C PHE A 27 -13.63 -10.77 -1.79
N GLU A 28 -14.33 -11.17 -2.85
CA GLU A 28 -15.76 -11.49 -2.82
C GLU A 28 -16.09 -12.63 -1.86
N GLN A 29 -15.15 -13.57 -1.68
CA GLN A 29 -15.26 -14.72 -0.77
C GLN A 29 -14.97 -14.37 0.69
N LEU A 30 -14.46 -13.18 0.99
CA LEU A 30 -14.21 -12.77 2.38
C LEU A 30 -15.51 -12.60 3.16
N PRO A 31 -15.49 -12.86 4.48
CA PRO A 31 -16.58 -12.45 5.37
C PRO A 31 -16.84 -10.95 5.24
N GLU A 32 -18.11 -10.54 5.32
CA GLU A 32 -18.48 -9.13 5.14
C GLU A 32 -17.78 -8.19 6.14
N GLU A 33 -17.60 -8.66 7.38
CA GLU A 33 -16.87 -7.94 8.44
C GLU A 33 -15.38 -7.74 8.10
N GLU A 34 -14.79 -8.62 7.29
CA GLU A 34 -13.37 -8.51 6.92
C GLU A 34 -13.17 -7.52 5.75
N LYS A 35 -14.13 -7.44 4.83
CA LYS A 35 -14.03 -6.59 3.62
C LYS A 35 -13.78 -5.12 3.92
N GLN A 36 -14.28 -4.61 5.06
CA GLN A 36 -14.09 -3.21 5.47
C GLN A 36 -12.62 -2.80 5.61
N PHE A 37 -11.72 -3.76 5.81
CA PHE A 37 -10.28 -3.49 5.97
C PHE A 37 -9.51 -3.50 4.63
N TRP A 38 -10.19 -3.68 3.51
CA TRP A 38 -9.59 -3.74 2.18
C TRP A 38 -10.01 -2.55 1.33
N HIS A 39 -9.14 -2.11 0.42
CA HIS A 39 -9.42 -1.00 -0.50
C HIS A 39 -9.16 -1.42 -1.96
N PRO A 40 -9.94 -0.92 -2.94
CA PRO A 40 -9.75 -1.25 -4.35
C PRO A 40 -8.58 -0.47 -4.96
N HIS A 41 -7.70 -1.13 -5.71
CA HIS A 41 -6.56 -0.46 -6.36
C HIS A 41 -6.93 0.27 -7.66
N ASN A 42 -8.13 0.06 -8.23
CA ASN A 42 -8.50 0.63 -9.53
C ASN A 42 -8.35 2.16 -9.57
N GLY A 43 -8.82 2.84 -8.53
CA GLY A 43 -8.71 4.30 -8.44
C GLY A 43 -7.26 4.77 -8.41
N GLU A 44 -6.40 4.11 -7.64
CA GLU A 44 -5.00 4.48 -7.50
C GLU A 44 -4.20 4.21 -8.78
N ILE A 45 -4.47 3.09 -9.45
CA ILE A 45 -3.82 2.73 -10.72
C ILE A 45 -4.23 3.72 -11.83
N LEU A 46 -5.53 3.96 -12.00
CA LEU A 46 -6.04 4.78 -13.09
C LEU A 46 -5.73 6.27 -12.90
N SER A 47 -5.56 6.73 -11.66
CA SER A 47 -5.09 8.09 -11.36
C SER A 47 -3.58 8.27 -11.41
N GLY A 48 -2.82 7.17 -11.52
CA GLY A 48 -1.35 7.19 -11.46
C GLY A 48 -0.78 7.40 -10.05
N GLN A 49 -1.59 7.21 -9.00
CA GLN A 49 -1.13 7.21 -7.61
C GLN A 49 -0.35 5.94 -7.27
N LEU A 50 -0.73 4.79 -7.86
CA LEU A 50 -0.01 3.53 -7.74
C LEU A 50 0.82 3.29 -9.00
N VAL A 51 2.13 3.28 -8.82
CA VAL A 51 3.13 3.13 -9.91
C VAL A 51 4.24 2.18 -9.48
N ALA A 52 4.96 1.63 -10.45
CA ALA A 52 6.19 0.86 -10.19
C ALA A 52 7.40 1.63 -10.75
N PRO A 53 7.96 2.58 -9.97
CA PRO A 53 9.06 3.40 -10.45
C PRO A 53 10.27 2.51 -10.74
N ASN A 54 11.05 2.88 -11.76
CA ASN A 54 12.27 2.19 -12.20
C ASN A 54 12.06 0.87 -12.98
N LEU A 55 10.81 0.49 -13.32
CA LEU A 55 10.57 -0.53 -14.33
C LEU A 55 10.52 0.09 -15.75
N PRO A 56 10.92 -0.66 -16.79
CA PRO A 56 10.61 -0.27 -18.16
C PRO A 56 9.10 -0.06 -18.32
N VAL A 57 8.69 0.98 -19.07
CA VAL A 57 7.26 1.36 -19.23
C VAL A 57 6.37 0.19 -19.62
N ALA A 58 6.82 -0.68 -20.53
CA ALA A 58 6.05 -1.87 -20.91
C ALA A 58 5.84 -2.84 -19.73
N ALA A 59 6.86 -3.06 -18.90
CA ALA A 59 6.76 -3.94 -17.75
C ALA A 59 5.91 -3.33 -16.63
N GLU A 60 6.02 -2.02 -16.41
CA GLU A 60 5.17 -1.29 -15.47
C GLU A 60 3.70 -1.35 -15.89
N HIS A 61 3.41 -1.13 -17.17
CA HIS A 61 2.05 -1.23 -17.70
C HIS A 61 1.46 -2.64 -17.59
N GLU A 62 2.22 -3.70 -17.90
CA GLU A 62 1.75 -5.07 -17.70
C GLU A 62 1.55 -5.41 -16.23
N LEU A 63 2.42 -4.90 -15.34
CA LEU A 63 2.24 -5.02 -13.90
C LEU A 63 0.94 -4.33 -13.45
N MET A 64 0.70 -3.08 -13.85
CA MET A 64 -0.51 -2.34 -13.49
C MET A 64 -1.78 -3.03 -14.00
N LYS A 65 -1.78 -3.54 -15.23
CA LYS A 65 -2.88 -4.38 -15.76
C LYS A 65 -3.17 -5.58 -14.86
N SER A 66 -2.13 -6.26 -14.38
CA SER A 66 -2.29 -7.42 -13.47
C SER A 66 -2.85 -7.06 -12.09
N LYS A 67 -2.95 -5.76 -11.75
CA LYS A 67 -3.50 -5.26 -10.48
C LYS A 67 -4.84 -4.56 -10.62
N ILE A 68 -5.35 -4.41 -11.84
CA ILE A 68 -6.76 -4.05 -12.03
C ILE A 68 -7.64 -5.13 -11.38
N ASN A 69 -8.71 -4.70 -10.72
CA ASN A 69 -9.64 -5.52 -9.94
C ASN A 69 -8.91 -6.31 -8.83
N SER A 70 -8.00 -5.63 -8.14
CA SER A 70 -7.36 -6.16 -6.94
C SER A 70 -7.62 -5.25 -5.74
N TYR A 71 -7.52 -5.86 -4.56
CA TYR A 71 -7.79 -5.23 -3.27
C TYR A 71 -6.57 -5.30 -2.37
N GLY A 72 -6.27 -4.20 -1.69
CA GLY A 72 -5.14 -4.07 -0.75
C GLY A 72 -5.62 -4.03 0.70
N LYS A 73 -4.90 -4.71 1.61
CA LYS A 73 -4.99 -4.51 3.06
C LYS A 73 -3.61 -4.24 3.61
N THR A 74 -3.51 -3.15 4.36
CA THR A 74 -2.24 -2.58 4.82
C THR A 74 -2.14 -2.61 6.34
N TRP A 75 -0.96 -2.99 6.83
CA TRP A 75 -0.58 -2.88 8.22
C TRP A 75 0.70 -2.08 8.32
N HIS A 76 0.63 -0.94 9.00
CA HIS A 76 1.83 -0.25 9.47
C HIS A 76 2.28 -0.93 10.76
N THR A 77 3.56 -1.24 10.86
CA THR A 77 4.12 -2.01 11.99
C THR A 77 4.91 -1.13 12.96
N TRP A 78 5.34 0.06 12.52
CA TRP A 78 5.92 1.11 13.37
C TRP A 78 5.89 2.47 12.64
N ASP A 79 5.99 3.55 13.42
CA ASP A 79 6.12 4.90 12.87
C ASP A 79 7.56 5.17 12.42
N THR A 80 7.73 5.68 11.20
CA THR A 80 9.02 6.05 10.63
C THR A 80 9.27 7.56 10.61
N ALA A 81 8.27 8.36 10.99
CA ALA A 81 8.34 9.80 11.07
C ALA A 81 9.50 10.23 11.98
N HIS A 82 10.42 11.00 11.41
CA HIS A 82 11.51 11.60 12.16
C HIS A 82 10.97 12.68 13.10
N GLY A 83 10.70 12.34 14.35
CA GLY A 83 10.69 13.30 15.47
C GLY A 83 9.73 14.49 15.35
N ALA A 84 8.73 14.46 14.46
CA ALA A 84 7.54 15.26 14.66
C ALA A 84 6.80 14.60 15.83
N GLN A 85 7.07 15.08 17.03
CA GLN A 85 6.08 14.97 18.09
C GLN A 85 4.79 15.46 17.44
N SER A 86 3.82 14.55 17.26
CA SER A 86 2.44 14.99 17.21
C SER A 86 2.27 15.94 18.39
N GLU A 87 1.72 17.13 18.16
CA GLU A 87 1.32 17.97 19.28
C GLU A 87 0.30 17.15 20.08
N GLY A 88 0.78 16.50 21.15
CA GLY A 88 0.04 15.45 21.83
C GLY A 88 0.73 14.10 21.97
N GLY A 89 2.07 13.99 21.98
CA GLY A 89 2.85 13.07 22.85
C GLY A 89 2.52 11.57 22.89
N GLU A 90 1.67 11.06 22.01
CA GLU A 90 1.28 9.66 21.96
C GLU A 90 1.88 9.06 20.69
N ALA A 91 2.75 8.07 20.88
CA ALA A 91 3.22 7.24 19.78
C ALA A 91 1.98 6.67 19.09
N SER A 92 1.75 7.04 17.84
CA SER A 92 0.66 6.45 17.05
C SER A 92 0.92 4.96 17.01
N LEU A 93 0.07 4.19 17.70
CA LEU A 93 0.11 2.73 17.63
C LEU A 93 -0.07 2.31 16.17
N PRO A 94 0.40 1.12 15.77
CA PRO A 94 0.17 0.58 14.43
C PRO A 94 -1.34 0.56 14.14
N LEU A 95 -1.80 1.56 13.39
CA LEU A 95 -3.20 1.66 12.98
C LEU A 95 -3.36 0.85 11.70
N SER A 96 -4.38 -0.02 11.68
CA SER A 96 -5.02 -0.44 10.43
C SER A 96 -5.73 0.79 9.86
N HIS A 97 -4.97 1.71 9.28
CA HIS A 97 -5.54 2.93 8.75
C HIS A 97 -6.41 2.59 7.54
N LEU A 98 -7.71 2.88 7.65
CA LEU A 98 -8.59 3.07 6.50
C LEU A 98 -8.06 4.26 5.71
N TRP A 99 -7.68 4.01 4.46
CA TRP A 99 -7.03 4.96 3.56
C TRP A 99 -7.77 6.30 3.48
N HIS A 100 -7.10 7.40 3.81
CA HIS A 100 -7.59 8.78 3.59
C HIS A 100 -6.60 9.52 2.68
N GLY A 101 -6.71 9.33 1.36
CA GLY A 101 -6.45 10.38 0.37
C GLY A 101 -5.02 10.91 0.17
N HIS A 102 -3.99 10.34 0.78
CA HIS A 102 -2.59 10.74 0.52
C HIS A 102 -1.92 9.67 -0.34
N SER A 103 -1.29 10.09 -1.45
CA SER A 103 -0.61 9.22 -2.40
C SER A 103 0.33 8.25 -1.68
N ILE A 104 -0.02 6.97 -1.62
CA ILE A 104 0.90 5.97 -1.12
C ILE A 104 1.92 5.73 -2.21
N VAL A 105 3.13 6.28 -2.03
CA VAL A 105 4.29 5.81 -2.78
C VAL A 105 4.61 4.43 -2.23
N ILE A 106 3.92 3.42 -2.73
CA ILE A 106 4.32 2.06 -2.44
C ILE A 106 5.60 1.86 -3.23
N VAL A 107 6.75 1.97 -2.57
CA VAL A 107 7.95 1.29 -3.04
C VAL A 107 7.69 -0.19 -2.86
N LYS A 108 6.90 -0.71 -3.80
CA LYS A 108 6.57 -2.11 -3.99
C LYS A 108 7.85 -2.73 -4.51
N ARG A 109 8.85 -2.96 -3.64
CA ARG A 109 9.90 -3.90 -3.97
C ARG A 109 9.21 -5.25 -4.05
N ILE A 110 8.89 -5.65 -5.27
CA ILE A 110 8.40 -7.00 -5.55
C ILE A 110 9.55 -7.93 -5.15
N GLN A 111 9.42 -8.58 -4.00
CA GLN A 111 10.27 -9.71 -3.66
C GLN A 111 9.81 -10.85 -4.57
N THR A 112 10.64 -11.17 -5.57
CA THR A 112 10.50 -12.35 -6.42
C THR A 112 10.86 -13.61 -5.65
#